data_AF-A0A946FUH4-F1
#
_entry.id   AF-A0A946FUH4-F1
#
_cell.length_a   1.000
_cell.length_b   1.000
_cell.length_c   1.000
_cell.angle_alpha   90.00
_cell.angle_beta   90.00
_cell.angle_gamma   90.00
#
_symmetry.space_group_name_H-M   'P 1'
#
loop_
_entity.id
_entity.type
_entity.pdbx_description
1 polymer ?
#
loop_
_entity_poly.entity_id
_entity_poly.type
_entity_poly.pdbx_seq_one_letter_code
_entity_poly.pdbx_strand_id
1 'polypeptide(L)'
;MLKGNTIPNSGTCIRKSLIKRAGGLEINRELIGVEDYDLLLRLSLLTNRFKYIPCALGGYFIGDANVSSTDDKQINRRLAIYGKHSQLLSKNDQKKAYAFISIGKTLIYYQMGRYKDALTSCIESFMAEEIRMKLFAFIVFPPLLINVVFKDWIFRKKSI
;
A
#
# COMPACT_ATOMS: atom_id res chain seq x y z
N MET A 1 2.65 6.37 -7.30
CA MET A 1 1.55 6.40 -6.31
C MET A 1 0.30 5.63 -6.71
N LEU A 2 -0.26 5.82 -7.92
CA LEU A 2 -1.53 5.19 -8.32
C LEU A 2 -1.56 3.66 -8.36
N LYS A 3 -0.39 3.02 -8.47
CA LYS A 3 -0.23 1.55 -8.53
C LYS A 3 0.72 1.01 -7.45
N GLY A 4 0.98 1.79 -6.40
CA GLY A 4 1.98 1.46 -5.38
C GLY A 4 3.43 1.64 -5.85
N ASN A 5 4.35 1.02 -5.10
CA ASN A 5 5.77 0.93 -5.44
C ASN A 5 6.08 -0.42 -6.09
N THR A 6 6.57 -0.42 -7.32
CA THR A 6 6.99 -1.62 -8.04
C THR A 6 8.50 -1.69 -8.25
N ILE A 7 9.23 -0.70 -7.74
CA ILE A 7 10.67 -0.55 -7.95
C ILE A 7 11.38 -0.99 -6.66
N PRO A 8 12.10 -2.12 -6.67
CA PRO A 8 12.84 -2.57 -5.50
C PRO A 8 14.04 -1.65 -5.25
N ASN A 9 14.23 -1.22 -4.00
CA ASN A 9 15.38 -0.37 -3.63
C ASN A 9 16.73 -1.01 -4.00
N SER A 10 16.89 -2.31 -3.68
CA SER A 10 18.12 -3.06 -3.95
C SER A 10 18.46 -3.21 -5.44
N GLY A 11 17.47 -3.07 -6.32
CA GLY A 11 17.65 -3.15 -7.78
C GLY A 11 17.83 -1.77 -8.45
N THR A 12 17.89 -0.70 -7.68
CA THR A 12 17.81 0.67 -8.22
C THR A 12 19.12 1.43 -8.08
N CYS A 13 19.60 2.00 -9.20
CA CYS A 13 20.76 2.87 -9.23
C CYS A 13 20.36 4.30 -9.58
N ILE A 14 20.78 5.28 -8.78
CA ILE A 14 20.41 6.69 -8.95
C ILE A 14 21.67 7.55 -8.92
N ARG A 15 21.74 8.56 -9.80
CA ARG A 15 22.86 9.53 -9.80
C ARG A 15 22.89 10.30 -8.48
N LYS A 16 24.07 10.38 -7.85
CA LYS A 16 24.29 11.12 -6.59
C LYS A 16 23.78 12.56 -6.63
N SER A 17 23.94 13.24 -7.77
CA SER A 17 23.46 14.62 -7.94
C SER A 17 21.93 14.74 -7.84
N LEU A 18 21.18 13.74 -8.33
CA LEU A 18 19.72 13.71 -8.21
C LEU A 18 19.28 13.43 -6.77
N ILE A 19 19.94 12.50 -6.08
CA ILE A 19 19.65 12.23 -4.65
C ILE A 19 19.84 13.50 -3.82
N LYS A 20 20.96 14.22 -4.02
CA LYS A 20 21.23 15.48 -3.34
C LYS A 20 20.16 16.54 -3.64
N ARG A 21 19.76 16.69 -4.90
CA ARG A 21 18.69 17.63 -5.31
C ARG A 21 17.33 17.26 -4.74
N ALA A 22 17.05 15.97 -4.56
CA ALA A 22 15.83 15.49 -3.94
C ALA A 22 15.80 15.73 -2.42
N GLY A 23 16.94 16.01 -1.78
CA GLY A 23 17.07 16.18 -0.34
C GLY A 23 17.48 14.90 0.42
N GLY A 24 17.94 13.86 -0.28
CA GLY A 24 18.35 12.60 0.37
C GLY A 24 17.18 11.72 0.81
N LEU A 25 17.47 10.72 1.67
CA LEU A 25 16.45 9.89 2.32
C LEU A 25 15.85 10.64 3.51
N GLU A 26 14.54 10.53 3.66
CA GLU A 26 13.80 11.12 4.78
C GLU A 26 13.94 10.24 6.03
N ILE A 27 14.22 10.82 7.19
CA ILE A 27 14.45 10.07 8.45
C ILE A 27 13.21 10.11 9.37
N ASN A 28 12.08 10.61 8.86
CA ASN A 28 10.82 10.60 9.62
C ASN A 28 10.43 9.16 10.00
N ARG A 29 10.16 8.95 11.29
CA ARG A 29 9.76 7.65 11.85
C ARG A 29 8.50 7.07 11.22
N GLU A 30 7.60 7.90 10.71
CA GLU A 30 6.38 7.46 10.02
C GLU A 30 6.66 6.81 8.67
N LEU A 31 7.83 7.07 8.09
CA LEU A 31 8.26 6.55 6.79
C LEU A 31 9.23 5.38 6.91
N ILE A 32 9.47 4.85 8.12
CA ILE A 32 10.37 3.71 8.32
C ILE A 32 9.92 2.53 7.46
N GLY A 33 10.78 2.04 6.57
CA GLY A 33 10.51 0.95 5.63
C GLY A 33 9.82 1.37 4.32
N VAL A 34 9.58 2.67 4.09
CA VAL A 34 9.06 3.24 2.84
C VAL A 34 9.81 4.53 2.41
N GLU A 35 10.99 4.79 2.99
CA GLU A 35 11.82 5.96 2.72
C GLU A 35 12.36 5.95 1.28
N ASP A 36 12.66 4.76 0.77
CA ASP A 36 13.05 4.50 -0.61
C ASP A 36 11.94 4.92 -1.57
N TYR A 37 10.69 4.57 -1.27
CA TYR A 37 9.55 4.93 -2.08
C TYR A 37 9.28 6.44 -2.06
N ASP A 38 9.38 7.08 -0.89
CA ASP A 38 9.31 8.54 -0.77
C ASP A 38 10.37 9.24 -1.65
N LEU A 39 11.60 8.74 -1.62
CA LEU A 39 12.69 9.26 -2.45
C LEU A 39 12.39 9.10 -3.95
N LEU A 40 11.89 7.93 -4.37
CA LEU A 40 11.52 7.68 -5.76
C LEU A 40 10.39 8.61 -6.24
N LEU A 41 9.39 8.89 -5.40
CA LEU A 41 8.34 9.86 -5.71
C LEU A 41 8.92 11.26 -5.90
N ARG A 42 9.80 11.72 -5.00
CA ARG A 42 10.48 13.02 -5.15
C ARG A 42 11.36 13.09 -6.40
N LEU A 43 12.10 12.02 -6.70
CA LEU A 43 12.91 11.94 -7.92
C LEU A 43 12.07 12.00 -9.20
N SER A 44 10.86 11.45 -9.17
CA SER A 44 9.93 11.50 -10.31
C SER A 44 9.48 12.91 -10.67
N LEU A 45 9.54 13.85 -9.73
CA LEU A 45 9.28 15.27 -9.96
C LEU A 45 10.49 15.99 -10.56
N LEU A 46 11.71 15.48 -10.34
CA LEU A 46 12.95 16.09 -10.83
C LEU A 46 13.35 15.61 -12.23
N THR A 47 12.90 14.42 -12.64
CA THR A 47 13.23 13.86 -13.95
C THR A 47 12.25 12.75 -14.34
N ASN A 48 12.05 12.58 -15.65
CA ASN A 48 11.29 11.47 -16.25
C ASN A 48 12.19 10.38 -16.87
N ARG A 49 13.52 10.47 -16.71
CA ARG A 49 14.49 9.59 -17.36
C ARG A 49 14.71 8.25 -16.63
N PHE A 50 13.62 7.61 -16.23
CA PHE A 50 13.67 6.26 -15.65
C PHE A 50 13.94 5.24 -16.76
N LYS A 51 14.94 4.38 -16.57
CA LYS A 51 15.29 3.32 -17.51
C LYS A 51 15.30 1.98 -16.78
N TYR A 52 14.47 1.06 -17.27
CA TYR A 52 14.49 -0.33 -16.83
C TYR A 52 15.50 -1.12 -17.64
N ILE A 53 16.28 -1.97 -16.97
CA ILE A 53 17.18 -2.94 -17.62
C ILE A 53 16.48 -4.29 -17.53
N PRO A 54 16.01 -4.88 -18.64
CA PRO A 54 15.28 -6.14 -18.64
C PRO A 54 16.23 -7.33 -18.49
N CYS A 55 17.02 -7.33 -17.43
CA CYS A 55 17.99 -8.37 -17.10
C CYS A 55 18.01 -8.58 -15.58
N ALA A 56 18.08 -9.84 -15.15
CA ALA A 56 18.26 -10.17 -13.75
C ALA A 56 19.71 -9.90 -13.33
N LEU A 57 19.94 -8.77 -12.68
CA LEU A 57 21.27 -8.33 -12.21
C LEU A 57 21.51 -8.61 -10.73
N GLY A 58 20.58 -9.31 -10.07
CA GLY A 58 20.68 -9.67 -8.66
C GLY A 58 19.48 -10.51 -8.21
N GLY A 59 19.56 -11.05 -7.00
CA GLY A 59 18.51 -11.83 -6.36
C GLY A 59 18.21 -11.29 -4.97
N TYR A 60 16.95 -11.39 -4.55
CA TYR A 60 16.55 -11.12 -3.18
C TYR A 60 16.32 -12.46 -2.48
N PHE A 61 16.97 -12.68 -1.33
CA PHE A 61 16.70 -13.86 -0.51
C PHE A 61 15.41 -13.66 0.26
N ILE A 62 14.43 -14.52 0.00
CA ILE A 62 13.16 -14.54 0.74
C ILE A 62 13.32 -15.56 1.87
N GLY A 63 13.70 -15.08 3.05
CA GLY A 63 13.75 -15.88 4.28
C GLY A 63 12.66 -15.49 5.28
N ASP A 64 12.63 -16.17 6.42
CA ASP A 64 11.59 -16.00 7.45
C ASP A 64 11.74 -14.72 8.30
N ALA A 65 12.86 -14.01 8.18
CA ALA A 65 13.18 -12.80 8.96
C ALA A 65 12.69 -11.48 8.30
N ASN A 66 11.63 -11.53 7.47
CA ASN A 66 11.13 -10.33 6.80
C ASN A 66 10.41 -9.39 7.79
N VAL A 67 10.78 -8.10 7.78
CA VAL A 67 10.17 -7.02 8.58
C VAL A 67 8.75 -6.66 8.11
N SER A 68 8.26 -7.33 7.06
CA SER A 68 6.92 -7.19 6.51
C SER A 68 5.87 -7.93 7.36
N SER A 69 5.79 -7.62 8.65
CA SER A 69 4.72 -8.10 9.52
C SER A 69 3.40 -7.51 9.08
N THR A 70 2.38 -8.34 8.87
CA THR A 70 1.00 -7.88 8.66
C THR A 70 0.52 -7.17 9.92
N ASP A 71 0.67 -5.86 9.95
CA ASP A 71 0.34 -5.01 11.09
C ASP A 71 -0.17 -3.62 10.68
N ASP A 72 -0.65 -2.87 11.67
CA ASP A 72 -1.14 -1.50 11.48
C ASP A 72 -0.03 -0.54 11.06
N LYS A 73 1.26 -0.84 11.33
CA LYS A 73 2.38 0.03 10.92
C LYS A 73 2.49 0.06 9.40
N GLN A 74 2.27 -1.07 8.72
CA GLN A 74 2.22 -1.08 7.24
C GLN A 74 1.13 -0.17 6.68
N ILE A 75 -0.05 -0.15 7.31
CA ILE A 75 -1.15 0.73 6.92
C ILE A 75 -0.76 2.19 7.14
N ASN A 76 -0.24 2.51 8.32
CA ASN A 76 0.15 3.88 8.69
C ASN A 76 1.24 4.43 7.76
N ARG A 77 2.25 3.63 7.40
CA ARG A 77 3.29 4.02 6.44
C ARG A 77 2.72 4.37 5.06
N ARG A 78 1.77 3.57 4.57
CA ARG A 78 1.09 3.84 3.29
C ARG A 78 0.27 5.13 3.34
N LEU A 79 -0.43 5.36 4.45
CA LEU A 79 -1.18 6.60 4.68
C LEU A 79 -0.25 7.82 4.82
N ALA A 80 0.91 7.68 5.46
CA ALA A 80 1.90 8.75 5.58
C ALA A 80 2.43 9.19 4.21
N ILE A 81 2.80 8.23 3.35
CA ILE A 81 3.18 8.51 1.95
C ILE A 81 2.05 9.22 1.20
N TYR A 82 0.81 8.74 1.34
CA TYR A 82 -0.33 9.38 0.70
C TYR A 82 -0.55 10.81 1.20
N GLY A 83 -0.53 11.03 2.51
CA GLY A 83 -0.66 12.36 3.11
C GLY A 83 0.39 13.33 2.57
N LYS A 84 1.64 12.88 2.49
CA LYS A 84 2.77 13.70 2.01
C LYS A 84 2.68 14.06 0.52
N HIS A 85 2.20 13.15 -0.34
CA HIS A 85 2.28 13.30 -1.80
C HIS A 85 0.95 13.49 -2.52
N SER A 86 -0.19 13.29 -1.86
CA SER A 86 -1.53 13.32 -2.49
C SER A 86 -1.88 14.65 -3.13
N GLN A 87 -1.44 15.77 -2.56
CA GLN A 87 -1.72 17.10 -3.08
C GLN A 87 -1.09 17.36 -4.46
N LEU A 88 -0.06 16.59 -4.82
CA LEU A 88 0.58 16.65 -6.14
C LEU A 88 -0.26 15.98 -7.24
N LEU A 89 -1.29 15.22 -6.87
CA LEU A 89 -2.17 14.51 -7.80
C LEU A 89 -3.44 15.31 -8.09
N SER A 90 -4.02 15.07 -9.27
CA SER A 90 -5.38 15.51 -9.60
C SER A 90 -6.39 14.92 -8.60
N LYS A 91 -7.56 15.56 -8.41
CA LYS A 91 -8.61 15.04 -7.52
C LYS A 91 -9.05 13.62 -7.88
N ASN A 92 -9.08 13.27 -9.16
CA ASN A 92 -9.41 11.91 -9.59
C ASN A 92 -8.30 10.92 -9.21
N ASP A 93 -7.04 11.31 -9.41
CA ASP A 93 -5.90 10.46 -9.09
C ASP A 93 -5.67 10.32 -7.58
N GLN A 94 -6.05 11.32 -6.78
CA GLN A 94 -6.13 11.20 -5.32
C GLN A 94 -7.09 10.07 -4.92
N LYS A 95 -8.32 10.06 -5.49
CA LYS A 95 -9.30 8.99 -5.25
C LYS A 95 -8.75 7.61 -5.63
N LYS A 96 -8.11 7.48 -6.79
CA LYS A 96 -7.49 6.22 -7.24
C LYS A 96 -6.37 5.77 -6.30
N ALA A 97 -5.48 6.68 -5.91
CA ALA A 97 -4.40 6.37 -4.98
C ALA A 97 -4.94 5.94 -3.61
N TYR A 98 -5.97 6.62 -3.09
CA TYR A 98 -6.60 6.25 -1.83
C TYR A 98 -7.28 4.87 -1.93
N ALA A 99 -7.99 4.59 -3.01
CA ALA A 99 -8.61 3.28 -3.22
C ALA A 99 -7.59 2.14 -3.25
N PHE A 100 -6.43 2.34 -3.88
CA PHE A 100 -5.33 1.37 -3.87
C PHE A 100 -4.84 1.10 -2.44
N ILE A 101 -4.77 2.13 -1.60
CA ILE A 101 -4.42 1.98 -0.17
C ILE A 101 -5.51 1.22 0.58
N SER A 102 -6.79 1.52 0.33
CA SER A 102 -7.93 0.81 0.94
C SER A 102 -7.96 -0.67 0.60
N ILE A 103 -7.53 -1.08 -0.60
CA ILE A 103 -7.34 -2.50 -0.94
C ILE A 103 -6.24 -3.12 -0.09
N GLY A 104 -5.10 -2.44 0.05
CA GLY A 104 -4.02 -2.89 0.94
C GLY A 104 -4.48 -3.04 2.39
N LYS A 105 -5.22 -2.06 2.92
CA LYS A 105 -5.85 -2.10 4.25
C LYS A 105 -6.75 -3.32 4.40
N THR A 106 -7.59 -3.58 3.40
CA THR A 106 -8.53 -4.72 3.40
C THR A 106 -7.80 -6.04 3.57
N LEU A 107 -6.72 -6.26 2.80
CA LEU A 107 -5.91 -7.47 2.88
C LEU A 107 -5.19 -7.62 4.22
N ILE A 108 -4.60 -6.54 4.73
CA ILE A 108 -3.90 -6.53 6.02
C ILE A 108 -4.87 -6.85 7.15
N TYR A 109 -6.01 -6.15 7.24
CA TYR A 109 -7.01 -6.41 8.26
C TYR A 109 -7.62 -7.80 8.17
N TYR A 110 -7.84 -8.32 6.95
CA TYR A 110 -8.30 -9.70 6.77
C TYR A 110 -7.31 -10.72 7.32
N GLN A 111 -6.02 -10.57 7.00
CA GLN A 111 -4.95 -11.43 7.51
C GLN A 111 -4.80 -11.33 9.04
N MET A 112 -5.08 -10.17 9.64
CA MET A 112 -5.14 -9.99 11.10
C MET A 112 -6.43 -10.52 11.74
N GLY A 113 -7.39 -11.03 10.96
CA GLY A 113 -8.69 -11.48 11.46
C GLY A 113 -9.66 -10.36 11.86
N ARG A 114 -9.32 -9.09 11.56
CA ARG A 114 -10.11 -7.89 11.84
C ARG A 114 -11.14 -7.64 10.74
N TYR A 115 -12.11 -8.54 10.62
CA TYR A 115 -13.02 -8.55 9.46
C TYR A 115 -13.93 -7.33 9.35
N LYS A 116 -14.32 -6.70 10.47
CA LYS A 116 -15.11 -5.45 10.45
C LYS A 116 -14.33 -4.30 9.82
N ASP A 117 -13.07 -4.13 10.22
CA ASP A 117 -12.18 -3.11 9.64
C ASP A 117 -11.84 -3.39 8.17
N ALA A 118 -11.68 -4.68 7.83
CA ALA A 118 -11.48 -5.12 6.45
C ALA A 118 -12.71 -4.80 5.58
N LEU A 119 -13.93 -5.03 6.08
CA LEU A 119 -15.18 -4.71 5.38
C LEU A 119 -15.32 -3.21 5.13
N THR A 120 -15.10 -2.37 6.14
CA THR A 120 -15.12 -0.91 6.00
C THR A 120 -14.12 -0.45 4.94
N SER A 121 -12.89 -0.96 4.99
CA SER A 121 -11.84 -0.63 4.00
C SER A 121 -12.18 -1.15 2.60
N CYS A 122 -12.86 -2.29 2.50
CA CYS A 122 -13.31 -2.84 1.22
C CYS A 122 -14.35 -1.91 0.57
N ILE A 123 -15.30 -1.39 1.36
CA ILE A 123 -16.30 -0.42 0.89
C ILE A 123 -15.64 0.87 0.41
N GLU A 124 -14.63 1.38 1.12
CA GLU A 124 -13.85 2.55 0.65
C GLU A 124 -13.23 2.31 -0.73
N SER A 125 -12.75 1.09 -1.01
CA SER A 125 -12.16 0.75 -2.31
C SER A 125 -13.20 0.67 -3.45
N PHE A 126 -14.46 0.38 -3.13
CA PHE A 126 -15.58 0.36 -4.09
C PHE A 126 -15.89 1.74 -4.67
N MET A 127 -15.55 2.81 -3.93
CA MET A 127 -15.75 4.20 -4.36
C MET A 127 -14.78 4.63 -5.47
N ALA A 128 -13.84 3.78 -5.86
CA ALA A 128 -12.96 4.02 -7.00
C ALA A 128 -13.72 3.83 -8.32
N GLU A 129 -13.47 4.70 -9.30
CA GLU A 129 -14.03 4.56 -10.65
C GLU A 129 -13.39 3.40 -11.45
N GLU A 130 -12.27 2.85 -10.97
CA GLU A 130 -11.50 1.85 -11.69
C GLU A 130 -12.10 0.44 -11.55
N ILE A 131 -12.41 -0.19 -12.70
CA ILE A 131 -13.09 -1.49 -12.76
C ILE A 131 -12.35 -2.62 -12.05
N ARG A 132 -11.01 -2.61 -12.07
CA ARG A 132 -10.19 -3.62 -11.37
C ARG A 132 -10.40 -3.59 -9.86
N MET A 133 -10.57 -2.41 -9.28
CA MET A 133 -10.80 -2.24 -7.85
C MET A 133 -12.20 -2.72 -7.47
N LYS A 134 -13.20 -2.43 -8.32
CA LYS A 134 -14.57 -2.93 -8.15
C LYS A 134 -14.64 -4.45 -8.24
N LEU A 135 -13.91 -5.06 -9.18
CA LEU A 135 -13.84 -6.53 -9.32
C LEU A 135 -13.20 -7.17 -8.10
N PHE A 136 -12.07 -6.63 -7.61
CA PHE A 136 -11.46 -7.10 -6.36
C PHE A 136 -12.45 -7.06 -5.20
N ALA A 137 -13.09 -5.91 -5.01
CA ALA A 137 -14.02 -5.73 -3.91
C ALA A 137 -15.25 -6.65 -4.04
N PHE A 138 -15.77 -6.85 -5.25
CA PHE A 138 -16.87 -7.81 -5.51
C PHE A 138 -16.50 -9.25 -5.13
N ILE A 139 -15.26 -9.69 -5.40
CA ILE A 139 -14.80 -11.05 -5.06
C ILE A 139 -14.55 -11.19 -3.56
N VAL A 140 -13.99 -10.17 -2.91
CA VAL A 140 -13.55 -10.22 -1.51
C VAL A 140 -14.66 -9.87 -0.51
N PHE A 141 -15.69 -9.14 -0.94
CA PHE A 141 -16.79 -8.70 -0.08
C PHE A 141 -17.66 -9.86 0.45
N PRO A 142 -18.13 -10.83 -0.35
CA PRO A 142 -18.93 -11.94 0.15
C PRO A 142 -18.26 -12.78 1.26
N PRO A 143 -16.99 -13.24 1.12
CA PRO A 143 -16.34 -13.99 2.19
C PRO A 143 -16.09 -13.14 3.43
N LEU A 144 -15.84 -11.84 3.30
CA LEU A 144 -15.76 -10.93 4.44
C LEU A 144 -17.08 -10.85 5.21
N LEU A 145 -18.19 -10.67 4.49
CA LEU A 145 -19.52 -10.55 5.09
C LEU A 145 -19.90 -11.82 5.85
N ILE A 146 -19.65 -13.00 5.28
CA ILE A 146 -19.85 -14.29 5.95
C ILE A 146 -19.02 -14.35 7.24
N ASN A 147 -17.75 -13.98 7.20
CA ASN A 147 -16.88 -14.03 8.39
C ASN A 147 -17.32 -13.06 9.49
N VAL A 148 -17.85 -11.88 9.14
CA VAL A 148 -18.42 -10.94 10.12
C VAL A 148 -19.69 -11.50 10.76
N VAL A 149 -20.65 -11.93 9.93
CA VAL A 149 -21.97 -12.41 10.40
C VAL A 149 -21.85 -13.73 11.16
N PHE A 150 -21.06 -14.67 10.66
CA PHE A 150 -20.94 -16.01 11.23
C PHE A 150 -20.15 -16.03 12.54
N LYS A 151 -19.09 -15.22 12.68
CA LYS A 151 -18.42 -15.03 13.98
C LYS A 151 -19.36 -14.38 14.99
N ASP A 152 -20.04 -13.30 14.63
CA ASP A 152 -20.98 -12.63 15.53
C ASP A 152 -22.13 -13.57 15.97
N TRP A 153 -22.58 -14.48 15.09
CA TRP A 153 -23.57 -15.51 15.42
C TRP A 153 -23.04 -16.59 16.38
N ILE A 154 -21.84 -17.13 16.15
CA ILE A 154 -21.21 -18.13 17.04
C ILE A 154 -20.98 -17.55 18.44
N PHE A 155 -20.43 -16.33 18.53
CA PHE A 155 -20.17 -15.70 19.82
C PHE A 155 -21.45 -15.37 20.59
N ARG A 156 -22.54 -15.00 19.90
CA ARG A 156 -23.85 -14.82 20.55
C ARG A 156 -24.43 -16.13 21.11
N LYS A 157 -24.13 -17.27 20.50
CA LYS A 157 -24.61 -18.59 20.95
C LYS A 157 -23.86 -19.17 22.15
N LYS A 158 -22.65 -18.70 22.46
CA LYS A 158 -21.85 -19.14 23.62
C LYS A 158 -22.15 -18.37 24.91
N SER A 159 -22.97 -17.34 24.85
CA SER A 159 -23.31 -16.43 25.96
C SER A 159 -24.69 -16.71 26.58
N ILE A 160 -25.32 -17.83 26.22
CA ILE A 160 -26.61 -18.33 26.69
C ILE A 160 -26.38 -19.74 27.20
#